data_AF-A0A535JFL4-F1
#
_entry.id   AF-A0A535JFL4-F1
#
_cell.length_a   1.000
_cell.length_b   1.000
_cell.length_c   1.000
_cell.angle_alpha   90.00
_cell.angle_beta   90.00
_cell.angle_gamma   90.00
#
_symmetry.space_group_name_H-M   'P 1'
#
loop_
_entity.id
_entity.type
_entity.pdbx_description
1 polymer ?
#
loop_
_entity_poly.entity_id
_entity_poly.type
_entity_poly.pdbx_seq_one_letter_code
_entity_poly.pdbx_strand_id
1 'polypeptide(L)'
;MNQPSGSSKPPPPPAIVLWWEALETWVQLAISFPIFAVLTFLLNIGPFNQPIFRSVLYGLFEGGVIAGLLAVATATERGRRRS
;
A
#
# COMPACT_ATOMS: atom_id res chain seq x y z
N MET A 1 21.21 19.54 -37.43
CA MET A 1 20.44 20.35 -36.46
C MET A 1 19.75 19.39 -35.51
N ASN A 2 20.37 19.03 -34.38
CA ASN A 2 19.78 18.08 -33.43
C ASN A 2 18.80 18.84 -32.52
N GLN A 3 17.52 18.50 -32.55
CA GLN A 3 16.55 19.00 -31.58
C GLN A 3 16.85 18.39 -30.20
N PRO A 4 16.82 19.18 -29.10
CA PRO A 4 16.95 18.62 -27.76
C PRO A 4 15.73 17.73 -27.47
N SER A 5 15.96 16.43 -27.23
CA SER A 5 14.93 15.47 -26.86
C SER A 5 14.20 15.97 -25.62
N GLY A 6 12.90 16.23 -25.80
CA GLY A 6 12.05 16.97 -24.89
C GLY A 6 12.04 16.44 -23.46
N SER A 7 11.90 17.39 -22.54
CA SER A 7 11.45 17.21 -21.17
C SER A 7 10.07 16.55 -21.15
N SER A 8 10.02 15.22 -21.22
CA SER A 8 8.79 14.49 -20.98
C SER A 8 8.42 14.64 -19.51
N LYS A 9 7.46 15.54 -19.21
CA LYS A 9 6.79 15.51 -17.91
C LYS A 9 6.16 14.13 -17.74
N PRO A 10 6.36 13.46 -16.59
CA PRO A 10 5.71 12.18 -16.35
C PRO A 10 4.19 12.33 -16.50
N PRO A 11 3.50 11.31 -17.03
CA PRO A 11 2.05 11.37 -17.19
C PRO A 11 1.38 11.64 -15.84
N PRO A 12 0.25 12.37 -15.83
CA PRO A 12 -0.47 12.68 -14.61
C PRO A 12 -0.89 11.38 -13.89
N PRO A 13 -0.93 11.37 -12.54
CA PRO A 13 -1.33 10.19 -11.79
C PRO A 13 -2.76 9.75 -12.17
N PRO A 14 -3.03 8.43 -12.20
CA PRO A 14 -4.38 7.92 -12.43
C PRO A 14 -5.38 8.46 -11.40
N ALA A 15 -6.61 8.71 -11.82
CA ALA A 15 -7.67 9.26 -10.97
C ALA A 15 -7.91 8.42 -9.69
N ILE A 16 -7.76 7.10 -9.77
CA ILE A 16 -7.91 6.22 -8.61
C ILE A 16 -6.81 6.40 -7.56
N VAL A 17 -5.59 6.75 -7.98
CA VAL A 17 -4.48 7.05 -7.06
C VAL A 17 -4.75 8.35 -6.32
N LEU A 18 -5.22 9.37 -7.03
CA LEU A 18 -5.61 10.65 -6.44
C LEU A 18 -6.80 10.48 -5.47
N TRP A 19 -7.79 9.68 -5.84
CA TRP A 19 -8.92 9.33 -4.98
C TRP A 19 -8.46 8.61 -3.71
N TRP A 20 -7.55 7.64 -3.83
CA TRP A 20 -6.97 6.94 -2.68
C TRP A 20 -6.17 7.87 -1.77
N GLU A 21 -5.27 8.69 -2.34
CA GLU A 21 -4.46 9.67 -1.61
C GLU A 21 -5.32 10.73 -0.87
N ALA A 22 -6.54 10.99 -1.36
CA ALA A 22 -7.49 11.93 -0.76
C ALA A 22 -8.19 11.38 0.50
N LEU A 23 -8.20 10.07 0.71
CA LEU A 23 -8.69 9.48 1.96
C LEU A 23 -7.78 9.90 3.12
N GLU A 24 -8.36 10.17 4.30
CA GLU A 24 -7.53 10.29 5.50
C GLU A 24 -6.84 8.93 5.79
N THR A 25 -5.82 8.97 6.64
CA THR A 25 -4.93 7.82 6.90
C THR A 25 -5.66 6.64 7.58
N TRP A 26 -6.59 6.91 8.49
CA TRP A 26 -7.34 5.89 9.25
C TRP A 26 -8.26 4.95 8.42
N VAL A 27 -8.82 5.39 7.29
CA VAL A 27 -9.69 4.66 6.36
C VAL A 27 -8.81 3.95 5.36
N GLN A 28 -7.69 4.55 4.93
CA GLN A 28 -6.69 3.79 4.18
C GLN A 28 -6.26 2.56 5.00
N LEU A 29 -6.00 2.74 6.30
CA LEU A 29 -5.71 1.62 7.20
C LEU A 29 -6.90 0.68 7.37
N ALA A 30 -8.11 1.18 7.62
CA ALA A 30 -9.29 0.35 7.78
C ALA A 30 -9.65 -0.49 6.54
N ILE A 31 -9.37 0.03 5.34
CA ILE A 31 -9.56 -0.68 4.07
C ILE A 31 -8.41 -1.66 3.81
N SER A 32 -7.17 -1.23 3.98
CA SER A 32 -6.00 -2.04 3.63
C SER A 32 -5.71 -3.15 4.64
N PHE A 33 -5.97 -2.91 5.93
CA PHE A 33 -5.72 -3.87 7.00
C PHE A 33 -6.39 -5.23 6.79
N PRO A 34 -7.72 -5.35 6.58
CA PRO A 34 -8.34 -6.66 6.39
C PRO A 34 -7.82 -7.38 5.14
N ILE A 35 -7.51 -6.64 4.07
CA ILE A 35 -6.93 -7.21 2.85
C ILE A 35 -5.56 -7.82 3.15
N PHE A 36 -4.66 -7.05 3.77
CA PHE A 36 -3.32 -7.54 4.09
C PHE A 36 -3.36 -8.64 5.13
N ALA A 37 -4.21 -8.57 6.15
CA ALA A 37 -4.35 -9.60 7.17
C ALA A 37 -4.81 -10.95 6.58
N VAL A 38 -5.73 -10.92 5.62
CA VAL A 38 -6.15 -12.13 4.90
C VAL A 38 -5.02 -12.66 4.02
N LEU A 39 -4.31 -11.79 3.29
CA LEU A 39 -3.19 -12.21 2.44
C LEU A 39 -2.06 -12.85 3.23
N THR A 40 -1.63 -12.23 4.33
CA THR A 40 -0.59 -12.78 5.21
C THR A 40 -1.05 -14.04 5.91
N PHE A 41 -2.32 -14.13 6.34
CA PHE A 41 -2.89 -15.36 6.88
C PHE A 41 -2.85 -16.51 5.87
N LEU A 42 -3.29 -16.29 4.62
CA LEU A 42 -3.25 -17.28 3.56
C LEU A 42 -1.82 -17.70 3.22
N LEU A 43 -0.87 -16.75 3.23
CA LEU A 43 0.54 -17.03 3.03
C LEU A 43 1.11 -17.90 4.16
N ASN A 44 0.74 -17.63 5.42
CA ASN A 44 1.20 -18.40 6.57
C ASN A 44 0.61 -19.84 6.57
N ILE A 45 -0.63 -20.03 6.13
CA ILE A 45 -1.25 -21.37 6.04
C ILE A 45 -0.78 -22.16 4.82
N GLY A 46 -0.75 -21.53 3.64
CA GLY A 46 -0.49 -22.23 2.38
C GLY A 46 0.97 -22.64 2.25
N PRO A 47 1.85 -21.75 1.77
CA PRO A 47 3.26 -22.08 1.52
C PRO A 47 4.07 -22.38 2.79
N PHE A 48 3.74 -21.77 3.93
CA PHE A 48 4.51 -21.96 5.16
C PHE A 48 3.98 -23.07 6.08
N ASN A 49 2.80 -23.65 5.77
CA ASN A 49 2.15 -24.73 6.54
C ASN A 49 2.21 -24.53 8.06
N GLN A 50 2.02 -23.28 8.52
CA GLN A 50 2.12 -22.94 9.93
C GLN A 50 0.86 -23.35 10.71
N PRO A 51 0.97 -23.61 12.03
CA PRO A 51 -0.19 -23.86 12.88
C PRO A 51 -1.20 -22.71 12.76
N ILE A 52 -2.48 -23.04 12.53
CA ILE A 52 -3.56 -22.07 12.24
C ILE A 52 -3.56 -20.89 13.24
N PHE A 53 -3.41 -21.17 14.53
CA PHE A 53 -3.38 -20.13 15.57
C PHE A 53 -2.21 -19.14 15.39
N ARG A 54 -1.02 -19.63 15.03
CA ARG A 54 0.13 -18.77 14.71
C ARG A 54 -0.12 -17.97 13.44
N SER A 55 -0.70 -18.60 12.43
CA SER A 55 -1.06 -17.93 11.18
C SER A 55 -2.06 -16.78 11.37
N VAL A 56 -2.98 -16.89 12.33
CA VAL A 56 -3.88 -15.78 12.70
C VAL A 56 -3.09 -14.62 13.33
N LEU A 57 -2.20 -14.91 14.29
CA LEU A 57 -1.40 -13.88 14.94
C LEU A 57 -0.45 -13.18 13.97
N TYR A 58 0.24 -13.94 13.11
CA TYR A 58 1.09 -13.39 12.06
C TYR A 58 0.26 -12.64 11.01
N GLY A 59 -0.90 -13.17 10.64
CA GLY A 59 -1.85 -12.50 9.75
C GLY A 59 -2.16 -11.08 10.20
N LEU A 60 -2.60 -10.93 11.46
CA LEU A 60 -2.93 -9.64 12.06
C LEU A 60 -1.71 -8.73 12.24
N PHE A 61 -0.59 -9.27 12.72
CA PHE A 61 0.62 -8.49 12.97
C PHE A 61 1.26 -7.99 11.67
N GLU A 62 1.57 -8.90 10.74
CA GLU A 62 2.16 -8.57 9.45
C GLU A 62 1.21 -7.72 8.60
N GLY A 63 -0.08 -8.03 8.62
CA GLY A 63 -1.11 -7.25 7.94
C GLY A 63 -1.18 -5.81 8.45
N GLY A 64 -1.08 -5.62 9.78
CA GLY A 64 -0.98 -4.31 10.41
C GLY A 64 0.27 -3.53 10.01
N VAL A 65 1.43 -4.19 10.01
CA VAL A 65 2.69 -3.57 9.61
C VAL A 65 2.66 -3.14 8.14
N ILE A 66 2.20 -4.01 7.23
CA ILE A 66 2.14 -3.70 5.80
C ILE A 66 1.14 -2.58 5.51
N ALA A 67 -0.04 -2.60 6.16
CA ALA A 67 -1.02 -1.52 6.06
C ALA A 67 -0.43 -0.18 6.54
N GLY A 68 0.31 -0.20 7.66
CA GLY A 68 1.04 0.96 8.18
C GLY A 68 2.05 1.51 7.18
N LEU A 69 2.87 0.63 6.59
CA LEU A 69 3.85 1.03 5.57
C LEU A 69 3.18 1.62 4.33
N LEU A 70 2.06 1.04 3.87
CA LEU A 70 1.29 1.58 2.75
C LEU A 70 0.76 2.99 3.04
N ALA A 71 0.22 3.20 4.25
CA ALA A 71 -0.29 4.49 4.68
C ALA A 71 0.81 5.56 4.74
N VAL A 72 2.00 5.19 5.25
CA VAL A 72 3.18 6.08 5.27
C VAL A 72 3.63 6.42 3.86
N ALA A 73 3.80 5.42 2.98
CA ALA A 73 4.20 5.64 1.60
C ALA A 73 3.22 6.56 0.85
N THR A 74 1.92 6.36 1.07
CA THR A 74 0.85 7.20 0.49
C THR A 74 0.95 8.65 1.01
N ALA A 75 1.19 8.83 2.32
CA ALA A 75 1.37 10.15 2.90
C ALA A 75 2.63 10.87 2.38
N THR A 76 3.74 10.16 2.22
CA THR A 76 4.98 10.69 1.65
C THR A 76 4.79 11.15 0.21
N GLU A 77 4.16 10.31 -0.63
CA GLU A 77 3.93 10.65 -2.04
C GLU A 77 2.95 11.83 -2.18
N ARG A 78 1.88 11.86 -1.39
CA ARG A 78 0.96 13.00 -1.30
C ARG A 78 1.68 14.29 -0.89
N GLY A 79 2.61 14.21 0.07
CA GLY A 79 3.42 15.35 0.50
C GLY A 79 4.31 15.87 -0.63
N ARG A 80 5.01 14.97 -1.32
CA ARG A 80 5.87 15.29 -2.47
C ARG A 80 5.11 15.98 -3.61
N ARG A 81 3.82 15.66 -3.82
CA ARG A 81 2.98 16.28 -4.86
C ARG A 81 2.47 17.68 -4.50
N ARG A 82 2.37 18.01 -3.21
CA ARG A 82 1.85 19.29 -2.71
C ARG A 82 2.93 20.36 -2.58
N SER A 83 4.20 19.96 -2.48
CA SER A 83 5.38 20.82 -2.49
C SER A 83 5.79 21.23 -3.90
#